data_AF-A0A9E4EGU6-F1
#
_entry.id   AF-A0A9E4EGU6-F1
#
_cell.length_a   1.000
_cell.length_b   1.000
_cell.length_c   1.000
_cell.angle_alpha   90.00
_cell.angle_beta   90.00
_cell.angle_gamma   90.00
#
_symmetry.space_group_name_H-M   'P 1'
#
loop_
_entity.id
_entity.type
_entity.pdbx_description
1 polymer ?
#
loop_
_entity_poly.entity_id
_entity_poly.type
_entity_poly.pdbx_seq_one_letter_code
_entity_poly.pdbx_strand_id
1 'polypeptide(L)'
;THRLQAILDTVPERPRTVSIPAGRYCVGTIRIPSNTVIQGAADGDTVLQLLPGTNDHLLTNADHQGGNHNIEIRRLTLLGTAADQSRSTGDDRVNFCSAVYFNRVTHARLTDLRVCDARQAATHFTRCDDILLDRLSCRRIGWSGVSTSGTFRIVVANTRIVDSGRDDVHSAIHLDGGGDAVVQCTIRECTGHGIMLDSEFAPFDGVVVSADIAHCRCGIAVRGHRNHELGNVLVRQCAIADNATGIDLTNAKHVVVDGSVVRRSERRGLSFHGHRPCTDVVVTNTTFEGNGRDVGGTDRVVRGHFLGNDPPETNALGGLGGVAEVEYDHAGTCSVCGRQTVFAHTGGSIRESFRCAQCRASLRQRGQAYAVVDLYAEDAQCLEGLCREPGFRALRVYEPGLAGPFREYLAGLPHYVQSYNWDDLALGETRDGIVNQDLQSLTFQDGSFDLVITSDLMEHVRRPYAGFAEIRRVLKVGGRHVFTIPVAVPMASKTVSRVDTTTDTDIPLLPARYHIAGDGGRSLVYTDFGKDLLADLREIGFETSVHIDTGVPTGPPCLTFVCKKTEGSPTT
;
A
#
# COMPACT_ATOMS: atom_id res chain seq x y z
N THR A 1 -36.93 -10.01 25.99
CA THR A 1 -35.77 -10.71 26.59
C THR A 1 -36.04 -12.19 26.80
N HIS A 2 -36.86 -12.59 27.78
CA HIS A 2 -37.02 -14.00 28.19
C HIS A 2 -37.26 -15.00 27.06
N ARG A 3 -38.13 -14.68 26.09
CA ARG A 3 -38.41 -15.57 24.95
C ARG A 3 -37.18 -15.81 24.07
N LEU A 4 -36.45 -14.75 23.74
CA LEU A 4 -35.24 -14.85 22.91
C LEU A 4 -34.13 -15.56 23.69
N GLN A 5 -33.94 -15.21 24.97
CA GLN A 5 -32.91 -15.84 25.80
C GLN A 5 -33.21 -17.34 26.02
N ALA A 6 -34.47 -17.74 26.23
CA ALA A 6 -34.83 -19.16 26.36
C ALA A 6 -34.50 -19.98 25.09
N ILE A 7 -34.68 -19.40 23.90
CA ILE A 7 -34.25 -20.03 22.64
C ILE A 7 -32.72 -20.13 22.57
N LEU A 8 -32.02 -19.11 23.08
CA LEU A 8 -30.56 -19.08 23.11
C LEU A 8 -29.96 -20.01 24.18
N ASP A 9 -30.66 -20.28 25.26
CA ASP A 9 -30.15 -21.11 26.36
C ASP A 9 -30.33 -22.62 26.10
N THR A 10 -31.06 -23.02 25.06
CA THR A 10 -31.14 -24.44 24.68
C THR A 10 -29.76 -24.93 24.21
N VAL A 11 -29.26 -26.01 24.81
CA VAL A 11 -27.97 -26.62 24.47
C VAL A 11 -27.93 -27.03 23.00
N PRO A 12 -27.08 -26.44 22.14
CA PRO A 12 -27.00 -26.83 20.73
C PRO A 12 -25.97 -27.94 20.51
N GLU A 13 -26.36 -29.02 19.83
CA GLU A 13 -25.43 -30.00 19.23
C GLU A 13 -24.88 -29.52 17.86
N ARG A 14 -25.46 -28.46 17.25
CA ARG A 14 -25.14 -27.97 15.90
C ARG A 14 -25.28 -26.44 15.79
N PRO A 15 -24.67 -25.79 14.77
CA PRO A 15 -24.92 -24.39 14.46
C PRO A 15 -26.41 -24.10 14.30
N ARG A 16 -26.88 -23.03 14.95
CA ARG A 16 -28.30 -22.65 14.94
C ARG A 16 -28.50 -21.26 14.36
N THR A 17 -29.65 -21.07 13.72
CA THR A 17 -30.09 -19.75 13.25
C THR A 17 -31.37 -19.35 13.95
N VAL A 18 -31.30 -18.25 14.71
CA VAL A 18 -32.43 -17.61 15.35
C VAL A 18 -32.89 -16.45 14.48
N SER A 19 -34.01 -16.66 13.79
CA SER A 19 -34.63 -15.64 12.95
C SER A 19 -35.59 -14.78 13.76
N ILE A 20 -35.41 -13.46 13.71
CA ILE A 20 -36.25 -12.48 14.37
C ILE A 20 -37.10 -11.79 13.29
N PRO A 21 -38.43 -11.95 13.29
CA PRO A 21 -39.31 -11.34 12.29
C PRO A 21 -39.20 -9.81 12.26
N ALA A 22 -39.68 -9.20 11.19
CA ALA A 22 -39.83 -7.75 11.10
C ALA A 22 -40.63 -7.20 12.31
N GLY A 23 -40.21 -6.06 12.84
CA GLY A 23 -40.82 -5.44 14.00
C GLY A 23 -39.81 -4.76 14.92
N ARG A 24 -40.32 -4.02 15.90
CA ARG A 24 -39.53 -3.35 16.93
C ARG A 24 -39.69 -4.06 18.26
N TYR A 25 -38.59 -4.56 18.81
CA TYR A 25 -38.54 -5.35 20.02
C TYR A 25 -37.77 -4.61 21.10
N CYS A 26 -38.43 -4.30 22.20
CA CYS A 26 -37.76 -3.79 23.40
C CYS A 26 -37.22 -4.97 24.21
N VAL A 27 -35.91 -5.00 24.43
CA VAL A 27 -35.21 -6.11 25.09
C VAL A 27 -34.18 -5.59 26.09
N GLY A 28 -33.98 -6.32 27.19
CA GLY A 28 -32.76 -6.20 27.98
C GLY A 28 -31.60 -6.91 27.28
N THR A 29 -30.46 -7.02 27.95
CA THR A 29 -29.26 -7.70 27.44
C THR A 29 -29.56 -9.10 26.92
N ILE A 30 -29.07 -9.40 25.71
CA ILE A 30 -29.15 -10.72 25.08
C ILE A 30 -27.76 -11.36 25.08
N ARG A 31 -27.67 -12.56 25.65
CA ARG A 31 -26.43 -13.35 25.77
C ARG A 31 -26.38 -14.44 24.70
N ILE A 32 -25.34 -14.41 23.88
CA ILE A 32 -25.19 -15.22 22.67
C ILE A 32 -24.11 -16.28 22.89
N PRO A 33 -24.45 -17.58 23.00
CA PRO A 33 -23.44 -18.63 23.11
C PRO A 33 -22.87 -19.00 21.74
N SER A 34 -21.87 -19.88 21.74
CA SER A 34 -21.19 -20.33 20.53
C SER A 34 -22.14 -20.93 19.48
N ASN A 35 -21.68 -20.97 18.22
CA ASN A 35 -22.37 -21.57 17.08
C ASN A 35 -23.79 -21.01 16.86
N THR A 36 -23.95 -19.70 17.00
CA THR A 36 -25.25 -19.03 16.91
C THR A 36 -25.24 -17.96 15.83
N VAL A 37 -26.22 -18.02 14.94
CA VAL A 37 -26.58 -16.96 13.99
C VAL A 37 -27.83 -16.26 14.50
N ILE A 38 -27.77 -14.94 14.73
CA ILE A 38 -28.95 -14.10 14.96
C ILE A 38 -29.21 -13.31 13.68
N GLN A 39 -30.40 -13.48 13.12
CA GLN A 39 -30.76 -12.89 11.85
C GLN A 39 -32.08 -12.14 11.96
N GLY A 40 -32.10 -10.87 11.54
CA GLY A 40 -33.36 -10.14 11.32
C GLY A 40 -34.00 -10.46 9.98
N ALA A 41 -35.11 -9.76 9.69
CA ALA A 41 -35.79 -9.80 8.41
C ALA A 41 -34.98 -9.05 7.32
N ALA A 42 -35.65 -8.45 6.32
CA ALA A 42 -34.97 -7.62 5.34
C ALA A 42 -34.35 -6.36 5.97
N ASP A 43 -33.50 -5.66 5.23
CA ASP A 43 -32.60 -4.63 5.75
C ASP A 43 -33.30 -3.45 6.43
N GLY A 44 -33.27 -3.47 7.77
CA GLY A 44 -33.84 -2.41 8.62
C GLY A 44 -35.21 -2.71 9.20
N ASP A 45 -35.83 -3.83 8.83
CA ASP A 45 -37.19 -4.18 9.26
C ASP A 45 -37.23 -4.74 10.69
N THR A 46 -36.14 -5.33 11.15
CA THR A 46 -36.01 -5.86 12.51
C THR A 46 -35.18 -4.92 13.38
N VAL A 47 -35.82 -4.34 14.39
CA VAL A 47 -35.22 -3.39 15.32
C VAL A 47 -35.17 -3.99 16.71
N LEU A 48 -33.96 -4.15 17.26
CA LEU A 48 -33.75 -4.47 18.68
C LEU A 48 -33.42 -3.18 19.41
N GLN A 49 -34.28 -2.79 20.36
CA GLN A 49 -34.07 -1.63 21.20
C GLN A 49 -33.72 -2.08 22.62
N LEU A 50 -32.59 -1.60 23.13
CA LEU A 50 -32.22 -1.79 24.52
C LEU A 50 -33.26 -1.10 25.42
N LEU A 51 -33.77 -1.85 26.39
CA LEU A 51 -34.70 -1.35 27.39
C LEU A 51 -34.07 -0.13 28.10
N PRO A 52 -34.76 1.03 28.15
CA PRO A 52 -34.26 2.21 28.84
C PRO A 52 -33.83 1.90 30.28
N GLY A 53 -32.68 2.43 30.72
CA GLY A 53 -32.15 2.22 32.08
C GLY A 53 -31.50 0.85 32.34
N THR A 54 -31.30 0.01 31.32
CA THR A 54 -30.66 -1.32 31.48
C THR A 54 -29.22 -1.23 31.98
N ASN A 55 -28.49 -0.17 31.62
CA ASN A 55 -27.10 0.09 31.98
C ASN A 55 -26.13 -1.07 31.66
N ASP A 56 -26.40 -1.80 30.58
CA ASP A 56 -25.64 -2.97 30.11
C ASP A 56 -25.65 -3.01 28.56
N HIS A 57 -24.94 -3.96 27.97
CA HIS A 57 -24.86 -4.16 26.53
C HIS A 57 -26.17 -4.66 25.94
N LEU A 58 -26.47 -4.32 24.68
CA LEU A 58 -27.65 -4.87 24.00
C LEU A 58 -27.42 -6.33 23.61
N LEU A 59 -26.36 -6.60 22.86
CA LEU A 59 -25.93 -7.94 22.48
C LEU A 59 -24.55 -8.23 23.07
N THR A 60 -24.39 -9.39 23.71
CA THR A 60 -23.09 -9.82 24.20
C THR A 60 -22.93 -11.34 24.16
N ASN A 61 -21.69 -11.85 24.13
CA ASN A 61 -21.48 -13.29 24.18
C ASN A 61 -21.80 -13.87 25.58
N ALA A 62 -22.20 -15.13 25.63
CA ALA A 62 -22.74 -15.74 26.85
C ALA A 62 -21.67 -16.01 27.92
N ASP A 63 -20.48 -16.46 27.49
CA ASP A 63 -19.36 -16.79 28.38
C ASP A 63 -18.21 -15.80 28.18
N HIS A 64 -18.07 -14.84 29.09
CA HIS A 64 -16.97 -13.86 29.07
C HIS A 64 -15.66 -14.39 29.68
N GLN A 65 -15.73 -15.50 30.42
CA GLN A 65 -14.56 -16.09 31.08
C GLN A 65 -13.82 -17.02 30.11
N GLY A 66 -14.53 -18.01 29.57
CA GLY A 66 -14.02 -18.95 28.58
C GLY A 66 -14.12 -18.45 27.14
N GLY A 67 -14.96 -17.46 26.88
CA GLY A 67 -15.21 -16.96 25.53
C GLY A 67 -16.28 -17.76 24.79
N ASN A 68 -16.54 -17.36 23.54
CA ASN A 68 -17.42 -18.10 22.64
C ASN A 68 -16.80 -18.17 21.25
N HIS A 69 -17.40 -18.95 20.35
CA HIS A 69 -16.90 -19.04 18.97
C HIS A 69 -18.04 -19.19 17.96
N ASN A 70 -17.77 -18.83 16.70
CA ASN A 70 -18.71 -18.98 15.58
C ASN A 70 -20.04 -18.25 15.85
N ILE A 71 -19.97 -16.93 16.07
CA ILE A 71 -21.16 -16.09 16.26
C ILE A 71 -21.39 -15.22 15.02
N GLU A 72 -22.61 -15.24 14.49
CA GLU A 72 -23.01 -14.35 13.40
C GLU A 72 -24.20 -13.49 13.81
N ILE A 73 -24.16 -12.20 13.49
CA ILE A 73 -25.27 -11.26 13.68
C ILE A 73 -25.51 -10.56 12.35
N ARG A 74 -26.72 -10.64 11.81
CA ARG A 74 -27.03 -10.03 10.52
C ARG A 74 -28.41 -9.40 10.38
N ARG A 75 -28.49 -8.36 9.55
CA ARG A 75 -29.74 -7.69 9.13
C ARG A 75 -30.56 -7.15 10.31
N LEU A 76 -29.91 -6.42 11.20
CA LEU A 76 -30.56 -5.83 12.38
C LEU A 76 -30.32 -4.33 12.47
N THR A 77 -31.32 -3.63 12.98
CA THR A 77 -31.15 -2.29 13.55
C THR A 77 -31.06 -2.42 15.07
N LEU A 78 -29.99 -1.90 15.66
CA LEU A 78 -29.72 -1.91 17.10
C LEU A 78 -29.86 -0.49 17.65
N LEU A 79 -30.76 -0.29 18.62
CA LEU A 79 -30.98 1.00 19.27
C LEU A 79 -30.54 0.93 20.72
N GLY A 80 -29.51 1.69 21.10
CA GLY A 80 -28.89 1.61 22.42
C GLY A 80 -29.52 2.48 23.52
N THR A 81 -30.53 3.30 23.19
CA THR A 81 -31.25 4.21 24.12
C THR A 81 -30.33 5.07 24.99
N ALA A 82 -29.25 5.62 24.40
CA ALA A 82 -28.14 6.27 25.11
C ALA A 82 -28.48 7.42 26.07
N ALA A 83 -29.62 8.08 25.92
CA ALA A 83 -30.08 9.14 26.82
C ALA A 83 -30.56 8.57 28.18
N ASP A 84 -31.06 7.34 28.18
CA ASP A 84 -31.61 6.66 29.36
C ASP A 84 -30.60 5.74 30.04
N GLN A 85 -29.37 5.66 29.51
CA GLN A 85 -28.30 4.85 30.08
C GLN A 85 -27.36 5.72 30.92
N SER A 86 -27.07 5.28 32.13
CA SER A 86 -26.15 5.92 33.07
C SER A 86 -24.99 4.98 33.42
N ARG A 87 -23.84 5.57 33.74
CA ARG A 87 -22.70 4.80 34.24
C ARG A 87 -22.90 4.60 35.74
N SER A 88 -22.98 3.34 36.17
CA SER A 88 -22.96 2.98 37.59
C SER A 88 -21.65 3.48 38.22
N THR A 89 -21.75 4.18 39.34
CA THR A 89 -20.58 4.61 40.11
C THR A 89 -19.96 3.39 40.79
N GLY A 90 -18.68 3.11 40.51
CA GLY A 90 -17.93 2.01 41.14
C GLY A 90 -17.67 0.78 40.27
N ASP A 91 -18.11 0.78 39.00
CA ASP A 91 -17.77 -0.30 38.06
C ASP A 91 -16.45 0.01 37.34
N ASP A 92 -15.46 -0.86 37.55
CA ASP A 92 -14.16 -0.78 36.90
C ASP A 92 -14.24 -1.31 35.47
N ARG A 93 -13.85 -0.44 34.53
CA ARG A 93 -13.40 -0.69 33.15
C ARG A 93 -13.84 -2.05 32.57
N VAL A 94 -14.93 -2.05 31.78
CA VAL A 94 -15.17 -2.84 30.54
C VAL A 94 -16.68 -3.05 30.25
N ASN A 95 -17.55 -3.08 31.27
CA ASN A 95 -19.00 -3.30 31.08
C ASN A 95 -19.79 -2.00 30.93
N PHE A 96 -19.75 -1.34 29.77
CA PHE A 96 -20.58 -0.15 29.57
C PHE A 96 -21.33 -0.16 28.23
N CYS A 97 -22.65 -0.35 28.29
CA CYS A 97 -23.68 0.08 27.33
C CYS A 97 -23.30 0.17 25.83
N SER A 98 -22.67 -0.87 25.29
CA SER A 98 -22.38 -1.00 23.86
C SER A 98 -23.51 -1.76 23.16
N ALA A 99 -23.78 -1.48 21.90
CA ALA A 99 -24.82 -2.22 21.18
C ALA A 99 -24.42 -3.67 20.93
N VAL A 100 -23.15 -3.92 20.60
CA VAL A 100 -22.54 -5.24 20.62
C VAL A 100 -21.25 -5.20 21.44
N TYR A 101 -21.10 -6.12 22.39
CA TYR A 101 -19.87 -6.30 23.15
C TYR A 101 -19.49 -7.76 23.20
N PHE A 102 -18.30 -8.10 22.69
CA PHE A 102 -17.75 -9.45 22.74
C PHE A 102 -16.44 -9.48 23.51
N ASN A 103 -16.30 -10.50 24.35
CA ASN A 103 -15.10 -10.79 25.12
C ASN A 103 -14.64 -12.22 24.85
N ARG A 104 -13.40 -12.38 24.40
CA ARG A 104 -12.81 -13.69 24.06
C ARG A 104 -13.60 -14.47 23.02
N VAL A 105 -14.18 -13.76 22.04
CA VAL A 105 -14.88 -14.42 20.93
C VAL A 105 -13.91 -14.71 19.79
N THR A 106 -13.95 -15.93 19.28
CA THR A 106 -13.24 -16.31 18.04
C THR A 106 -14.23 -16.52 16.90
N HIS A 107 -13.90 -16.07 15.69
CA HIS A 107 -14.76 -16.23 14.50
C HIS A 107 -16.13 -15.56 14.68
N ALA A 108 -16.19 -14.24 14.57
CA ALA A 108 -17.45 -13.50 14.57
C ALA A 108 -17.70 -12.73 13.28
N ARG A 109 -18.93 -12.82 12.76
CA ARG A 109 -19.35 -12.13 11.52
C ARG A 109 -20.55 -11.23 11.82
N LEU A 110 -20.39 -9.92 11.66
CA LEU A 110 -21.45 -8.94 11.85
C LEU A 110 -21.70 -8.23 10.52
N THR A 111 -22.85 -8.50 9.91
CA THR A 111 -23.17 -8.03 8.55
C THR A 111 -24.49 -7.28 8.51
N ASP A 112 -24.59 -6.24 7.68
CA ASP A 112 -25.85 -5.52 7.46
C ASP A 112 -26.47 -4.96 8.76
N LEU A 113 -25.64 -4.29 9.56
CA LEU A 113 -26.06 -3.75 10.86
C LEU A 113 -26.21 -2.24 10.81
N ARG A 114 -27.31 -1.73 11.38
CA ARG A 114 -27.48 -0.31 11.68
C ARG A 114 -27.48 -0.13 13.19
N VAL A 115 -26.62 0.73 13.71
CA VAL A 115 -26.56 1.03 15.14
C VAL A 115 -26.79 2.51 15.37
N CYS A 116 -27.79 2.83 16.19
CA CYS A 116 -28.11 4.20 16.56
C CYS A 116 -28.17 4.34 18.08
N ASP A 117 -27.78 5.52 18.57
CA ASP A 117 -27.99 5.92 19.97
C ASP A 117 -27.37 4.93 20.96
N ALA A 118 -26.16 4.45 20.67
CA ALA A 118 -25.39 3.62 21.62
C ALA A 118 -24.65 4.51 22.62
N ARG A 119 -24.70 4.16 23.91
CA ARG A 119 -24.13 5.00 24.98
C ARG A 119 -22.60 4.96 25.00
N GLN A 120 -22.01 3.78 24.75
CA GLN A 120 -20.56 3.58 24.66
C GLN A 120 -20.15 3.39 23.21
N ALA A 121 -20.13 2.14 22.72
CA ALA A 121 -19.73 1.81 21.36
C ALA A 121 -20.87 1.15 20.58
N ALA A 122 -20.84 1.24 19.25
CA ALA A 122 -21.72 0.41 18.45
C ALA A 122 -21.24 -1.05 18.50
N THR A 123 -19.94 -1.30 18.34
CA THR A 123 -19.32 -2.60 18.57
C THR A 123 -18.03 -2.46 19.38
N HIS A 124 -17.85 -3.33 20.38
CA HIS A 124 -16.61 -3.45 21.13
C HIS A 124 -16.14 -4.90 21.23
N PHE A 125 -14.85 -5.15 20.97
CA PHE A 125 -14.25 -6.48 21.01
C PHE A 125 -13.02 -6.51 21.92
N THR A 126 -13.13 -7.20 23.06
CA THR A 126 -12.04 -7.41 23.99
C THR A 126 -11.44 -8.80 23.80
N ARG A 127 -10.13 -8.89 23.54
CA ARG A 127 -9.39 -10.16 23.41
C ARG A 127 -10.03 -11.13 22.42
N CYS A 128 -10.57 -10.62 21.33
CA CYS A 128 -11.23 -11.41 20.31
C CYS A 128 -10.28 -11.72 19.14
N ASP A 129 -10.71 -12.58 18.24
CA ASP A 129 -9.90 -13.00 17.10
C ASP A 129 -10.76 -13.47 15.92
N ASP A 130 -10.34 -13.20 14.69
CA ASP A 130 -11.11 -13.42 13.45
C ASP A 130 -12.50 -12.76 13.47
N ILE A 131 -12.51 -11.43 13.33
CA ILE A 131 -13.74 -10.62 13.37
C ILE A 131 -13.96 -9.95 12.02
N LEU A 132 -15.15 -10.12 11.44
CA LEU A 132 -15.60 -9.34 10.27
C LEU A 132 -16.77 -8.46 10.65
N LEU A 133 -16.60 -7.17 10.40
CA LEU A 133 -17.65 -6.19 10.30
C LEU A 133 -17.80 -5.83 8.82
N ASP A 134 -18.97 -6.03 8.24
CA ASP A 134 -19.22 -5.65 6.85
C ASP A 134 -20.60 -5.00 6.70
N ARG A 135 -20.65 -3.85 6.02
CA ARG A 135 -21.87 -3.03 5.88
C ARG A 135 -22.46 -2.62 7.24
N LEU A 136 -21.61 -2.06 8.11
CA LEU A 136 -22.00 -1.47 9.39
C LEU A 136 -22.29 0.04 9.22
N SER A 137 -23.45 0.50 9.66
CA SER A 137 -23.81 1.92 9.70
C SER A 137 -24.05 2.38 11.12
N CYS A 138 -23.31 3.38 11.59
CA CYS A 138 -23.38 3.91 12.95
C CYS A 138 -23.81 5.38 12.95
N ARG A 139 -24.72 5.76 13.85
CA ARG A 139 -25.12 7.15 14.06
C ARG A 139 -25.37 7.49 15.53
N ARG A 140 -24.98 8.69 15.97
CA ARG A 140 -25.17 9.16 17.36
C ARG A 140 -24.58 8.18 18.36
N ILE A 141 -23.28 7.93 18.23
CA ILE A 141 -22.57 6.97 19.09
C ILE A 141 -21.82 7.72 20.18
N GLY A 142 -21.98 7.29 21.43
CA GLY A 142 -21.41 7.98 22.57
C GLY A 142 -19.88 8.08 22.52
N TRP A 143 -19.17 7.02 22.15
CA TRP A 143 -17.71 6.98 22.00
C TRP A 143 -17.33 6.52 20.58
N SER A 144 -17.39 5.22 20.31
CA SER A 144 -16.82 4.64 19.09
C SER A 144 -17.82 3.81 18.31
N GLY A 145 -17.89 3.97 16.98
CA GLY A 145 -18.60 3.00 16.14
C GLY A 145 -17.96 1.62 16.26
N VAL A 146 -16.64 1.54 16.10
CA VAL A 146 -15.89 0.28 16.27
C VAL A 146 -14.80 0.49 17.30
N SER A 147 -14.68 -0.43 18.26
CA SER A 147 -13.57 -0.40 19.21
C SER A 147 -13.05 -1.78 19.56
N THR A 148 -11.76 -1.88 19.88
CA THR A 148 -11.13 -3.13 20.30
C THR A 148 -10.16 -2.93 21.46
N SER A 149 -9.91 -4.01 22.20
CA SER A 149 -8.83 -4.10 23.19
C SER A 149 -8.16 -5.48 23.11
N GLY A 150 -6.96 -5.56 22.52
CA GLY A 150 -6.18 -6.79 22.36
C GLY A 150 -6.79 -7.79 21.39
N THR A 151 -7.35 -7.33 20.27
CA THR A 151 -8.08 -8.17 19.30
C THR A 151 -7.26 -8.33 18.02
N PHE A 152 -7.18 -9.56 17.50
CA PHE A 152 -6.42 -9.90 16.29
C PHE A 152 -7.33 -10.19 15.10
N ARG A 153 -6.80 -10.03 13.89
CA ARG A 153 -7.47 -10.43 12.63
C ARG A 153 -8.87 -9.85 12.50
N ILE A 154 -8.95 -8.52 12.50
CA ILE A 154 -10.22 -7.79 12.37
C ILE A 154 -10.31 -7.10 11.01
N VAL A 155 -11.42 -7.35 10.31
CA VAL A 155 -11.76 -6.67 9.05
C VAL A 155 -12.97 -5.79 9.29
N VAL A 156 -12.80 -4.49 9.08
CA VAL A 156 -13.87 -3.49 9.09
C VAL A 156 -14.07 -3.04 7.65
N ALA A 157 -15.10 -3.56 6.98
CA ALA A 157 -15.39 -3.29 5.58
C ALA A 157 -16.71 -2.52 5.42
N ASN A 158 -16.79 -1.70 4.37
CA ASN A 158 -18.02 -1.00 3.96
C ASN A 158 -18.73 -0.29 5.13
N THR A 159 -17.96 0.28 6.07
CA THR A 159 -18.50 0.82 7.32
C THR A 159 -18.66 2.33 7.23
N ARG A 160 -19.81 2.85 7.68
CA ARG A 160 -20.09 4.29 7.74
C ARG A 160 -20.40 4.72 9.17
N ILE A 161 -19.69 5.72 9.68
CA ILE A 161 -19.91 6.29 11.01
C ILE A 161 -20.15 7.78 10.87
N VAL A 162 -21.26 8.26 11.42
CA VAL A 162 -21.63 9.68 11.43
C VAL A 162 -22.02 10.09 12.84
N ASP A 163 -21.56 11.24 13.32
CA ASP A 163 -21.95 11.76 14.64
C ASP A 163 -21.57 10.79 15.77
N SER A 164 -20.28 10.79 16.11
CA SER A 164 -19.72 9.94 17.18
C SER A 164 -18.79 10.69 18.12
N GLY A 165 -18.75 10.27 19.38
CA GLY A 165 -17.86 10.83 20.40
C GLY A 165 -18.52 11.96 21.18
N ARG A 166 -18.58 11.80 22.50
CA ARG A 166 -19.05 12.80 23.48
C ARG A 166 -17.95 13.64 24.08
N ASP A 167 -16.73 13.22 23.88
CA ASP A 167 -15.52 13.88 24.30
C ASP A 167 -14.51 13.77 23.16
N ASP A 168 -13.37 14.40 23.36
CA ASP A 168 -12.32 14.43 22.37
C ASP A 168 -11.32 13.28 22.53
N VAL A 169 -11.35 12.51 23.61
CA VAL A 169 -10.40 11.42 23.84
C VAL A 169 -10.76 10.15 23.07
N HIS A 170 -12.03 9.92 22.78
CA HIS A 170 -12.48 8.76 21.99
C HIS A 170 -12.45 9.00 20.48
N SER A 171 -12.70 7.93 19.71
CA SER A 171 -12.56 7.95 18.24
C SER A 171 -13.71 7.20 17.58
N ALA A 172 -14.07 7.56 16.34
CA ALA A 172 -15.11 6.84 15.60
C ALA A 172 -14.71 5.35 15.42
N ILE A 173 -13.45 5.09 15.10
CA ILE A 173 -12.83 3.77 15.21
C ILE A 173 -11.64 3.85 16.16
N HIS A 174 -11.61 2.99 17.18
CA HIS A 174 -10.51 2.91 18.13
C HIS A 174 -10.00 1.47 18.28
N LEU A 175 -8.86 1.16 17.67
CA LEU A 175 -8.24 -0.16 17.78
C LEU A 175 -7.04 -0.09 18.74
N ASP A 176 -7.17 -0.73 19.90
CA ASP A 176 -6.14 -0.68 20.95
C ASP A 176 -5.56 -2.07 21.22
N GLY A 177 -4.31 -2.30 20.80
CA GLY A 177 -3.61 -3.59 20.96
C GLY A 177 -4.16 -4.74 20.11
N GLY A 178 -3.27 -5.62 19.63
CA GLY A 178 -3.61 -6.76 18.79
C GLY A 178 -2.80 -6.80 17.50
N GLY A 179 -3.45 -7.10 16.37
CA GLY A 179 -2.80 -7.01 15.05
C GLY A 179 -3.63 -7.55 13.90
N ASP A 180 -3.08 -7.47 12.70
CA ASP A 180 -3.69 -7.95 11.44
C ASP A 180 -5.07 -7.31 11.18
N ALA A 181 -5.13 -5.99 11.24
CA ALA A 181 -6.37 -5.24 11.05
C ALA A 181 -6.47 -4.62 9.65
N VAL A 182 -7.65 -4.72 9.02
CA VAL A 182 -7.98 -4.04 7.76
C VAL A 182 -9.19 -3.15 7.99
N VAL A 183 -9.05 -1.86 7.70
CA VAL A 183 -10.09 -0.85 7.93
C VAL A 183 -10.42 -0.11 6.65
N GLN A 184 -11.64 -0.31 6.15
CA GLN A 184 -12.25 0.41 5.05
C GLN A 184 -13.56 1.08 5.50
N CYS A 185 -13.56 2.41 5.58
CA CYS A 185 -14.70 3.14 6.13
C CYS A 185 -14.88 4.57 5.61
N THR A 186 -16.06 5.13 5.92
CA THR A 186 -16.37 6.55 5.79
C THR A 186 -16.76 7.11 7.16
N ILE A 187 -16.10 8.17 7.60
CA ILE A 187 -16.34 8.82 8.89
C ILE A 187 -16.66 10.30 8.67
N ARG A 188 -17.72 10.78 9.32
CA ARG A 188 -18.10 12.20 9.36
C ARG A 188 -18.45 12.60 10.78
N GLU A 189 -18.05 13.80 11.18
CA GLU A 189 -18.51 14.42 12.44
C GLU A 189 -18.18 13.56 13.67
N CYS A 190 -16.88 13.39 13.96
CA CYS A 190 -16.45 12.77 15.20
C CYS A 190 -15.80 13.81 16.12
N THR A 191 -16.26 13.92 17.37
CA THR A 191 -15.72 14.90 18.32
C THR A 191 -14.23 14.70 18.58
N GLY A 192 -13.77 13.45 18.69
CA GLY A 192 -12.37 13.09 18.83
C GLY A 192 -11.74 12.69 17.49
N HIS A 193 -11.11 11.51 17.42
CA HIS A 193 -10.43 11.10 16.18
C HIS A 193 -11.36 10.35 15.23
N GLY A 194 -11.09 10.42 13.92
CA GLY A 194 -11.71 9.52 12.96
C GLY A 194 -11.29 8.08 13.25
N ILE A 195 -10.01 7.80 13.07
CA ILE A 195 -9.41 6.50 13.41
C ILE A 195 -8.29 6.72 14.43
N MET A 196 -8.29 5.95 15.50
CA MET A 196 -7.17 5.84 16.43
C MET A 196 -6.67 4.39 16.46
N LEU A 197 -5.40 4.22 16.15
CA LEU A 197 -4.64 3.00 16.38
C LEU A 197 -3.79 3.25 17.63
N ASP A 198 -4.00 2.47 18.68
CA ASP A 198 -3.33 2.63 19.97
C ASP A 198 -2.66 1.31 20.38
N SER A 199 -1.61 1.41 21.18
CA SER A 199 -0.96 0.26 21.82
C SER A 199 -0.94 0.36 23.34
N GLU A 200 -1.80 1.19 23.94
CA GLU A 200 -1.93 1.29 25.41
C GLU A 200 -2.24 -0.08 26.05
N PHE A 201 -3.17 -0.84 25.48
CA PHE A 201 -3.58 -2.15 26.00
C PHE A 201 -2.50 -3.23 25.82
N ALA A 202 -1.92 -3.33 24.62
CA ALA A 202 -0.93 -4.33 24.22
C ALA A 202 -0.19 -3.86 22.96
N PRO A 203 0.93 -4.49 22.55
CA PRO A 203 1.54 -4.23 21.25
C PRO A 203 0.52 -4.30 20.10
N PHE A 204 0.70 -3.47 19.08
CA PHE A 204 -0.21 -3.43 17.94
C PHE A 204 0.55 -3.33 16.61
N ASP A 205 0.33 -4.29 15.72
CA ASP A 205 1.11 -4.41 14.49
C ASP A 205 0.28 -4.90 13.30
N GLY A 206 0.65 -4.49 12.09
CA GLY A 206 0.04 -4.99 10.86
C GLY A 206 -1.36 -4.42 10.63
N VAL A 207 -1.45 -3.14 10.30
CA VAL A 207 -2.73 -2.44 10.07
C VAL A 207 -2.77 -1.80 8.69
N VAL A 208 -3.84 -2.05 7.93
CA VAL A 208 -4.11 -1.36 6.66
C VAL A 208 -5.35 -0.50 6.80
N VAL A 209 -5.25 0.78 6.43
CA VAL A 209 -6.34 1.75 6.49
C VAL A 209 -6.57 2.38 5.12
N SER A 210 -7.81 2.32 4.65
CA SER A 210 -8.32 3.03 3.47
C SER A 210 -9.64 3.69 3.81
N ALA A 211 -9.63 5.00 4.07
CA ALA A 211 -10.77 5.69 4.67
C ALA A 211 -11.03 7.07 4.07
N ASP A 212 -12.30 7.46 4.06
CA ASP A 212 -12.74 8.83 3.79
C ASP A 212 -13.21 9.46 5.11
N ILE A 213 -12.49 10.46 5.61
CA ILE A 213 -12.64 11.02 6.96
C ILE A 213 -12.75 12.55 6.89
N ALA A 214 -13.79 13.10 7.51
CA ALA A 214 -13.91 14.55 7.67
C ALA A 214 -14.58 15.00 8.96
N HIS A 215 -14.29 16.24 9.37
CA HIS A 215 -14.84 16.90 10.55
C HIS A 215 -14.56 16.14 11.85
N CYS A 216 -13.28 15.84 12.08
CA CYS A 216 -12.77 15.21 13.29
C CYS A 216 -11.67 16.07 13.94
N ARG A 217 -11.40 15.86 15.23
CA ARG A 217 -10.20 16.47 15.87
C ARG A 217 -8.94 16.04 15.15
N CYS A 218 -8.81 14.75 14.87
CA CYS A 218 -7.75 14.27 14.00
C CYS A 218 -8.27 13.16 13.10
N GLY A 219 -7.88 13.18 11.82
CA GLY A 219 -8.33 12.19 10.85
C GLY A 219 -7.90 10.78 11.25
N ILE A 220 -6.58 10.56 11.28
CA ILE A 220 -5.97 9.28 11.70
C ILE A 220 -4.90 9.55 12.75
N ALA A 221 -5.05 8.98 13.94
CA ALA A 221 -4.02 8.98 14.98
C ALA A 221 -3.40 7.58 15.13
N VAL A 222 -2.08 7.53 15.11
CA VAL A 222 -1.28 6.32 15.36
C VAL A 222 -0.45 6.56 16.61
N ARG A 223 -0.82 5.91 17.72
CA ARG A 223 -0.33 6.19 19.07
C ARG A 223 0.33 4.98 19.69
N GLY A 224 1.65 4.91 19.56
CA GLY A 224 2.48 3.98 20.30
C GLY A 224 2.57 4.36 21.79
N HIS A 225 2.35 3.38 22.66
CA HIS A 225 2.60 3.49 24.08
C HIS A 225 4.12 3.43 24.40
N ARG A 226 4.50 3.82 25.63
CA ARG A 226 5.92 3.79 26.07
C ARG A 226 6.46 2.38 26.28
N ASN A 227 5.58 1.42 26.56
CA ASN A 227 5.99 0.05 26.88
C ASN A 227 5.53 -0.98 25.84
N HIS A 228 4.65 -0.59 24.93
CA HIS A 228 4.13 -1.48 23.90
C HIS A 228 4.41 -0.85 22.54
N GLU A 229 5.03 -1.62 21.65
CA GLU A 229 5.35 -1.14 20.31
C GLU A 229 4.08 -1.02 19.47
N LEU A 230 4.08 -0.03 18.57
CA LEU A 230 3.09 0.10 17.52
C LEU A 230 3.83 0.27 16.19
N GLY A 231 3.59 -0.64 15.25
CA GLY A 231 4.21 -0.55 13.94
C GLY A 231 3.47 -1.20 12.78
N ASN A 232 4.13 -1.21 11.62
CA ASN A 232 3.64 -1.80 10.37
C ASN A 232 2.23 -1.32 10.01
N VAL A 233 2.08 0.01 9.91
CA VAL A 233 0.81 0.67 9.57
C VAL A 233 0.88 1.21 8.15
N LEU A 234 -0.03 0.77 7.29
CA LEU A 234 -0.22 1.29 5.94
C LEU A 234 -1.50 2.12 5.87
N VAL A 235 -1.36 3.42 5.76
CA VAL A 235 -2.44 4.36 5.40
C VAL A 235 -2.41 4.53 3.89
N ARG A 236 -3.38 3.97 3.18
CA ARG A 236 -3.38 3.95 1.71
C ARG A 236 -4.70 4.42 1.13
N GLN A 237 -4.62 5.29 0.12
CA GLN A 237 -5.78 5.78 -0.63
C GLN A 237 -6.84 6.42 0.26
N CYS A 238 -6.42 7.13 1.31
CA CYS A 238 -7.32 7.83 2.21
C CYS A 238 -7.65 9.23 1.69
N ALA A 239 -8.88 9.69 1.90
CA ALA A 239 -9.29 11.07 1.72
C ALA A 239 -9.58 11.67 3.09
N ILE A 240 -8.71 12.55 3.58
CA ILE A 240 -8.76 13.13 4.92
C ILE A 240 -8.92 14.64 4.78
N ALA A 241 -10.05 15.19 5.21
CA ALA A 241 -10.35 16.60 4.98
C ALA A 241 -11.01 17.29 6.19
N ASP A 242 -10.78 18.59 6.34
CA ASP A 242 -11.56 19.43 7.26
C ASP A 242 -11.49 18.95 8.72
N ASN A 243 -10.29 18.58 9.17
CA ASN A 243 -9.99 18.10 10.54
C ASN A 243 -9.09 19.10 11.28
N ALA A 244 -8.97 19.05 12.61
CA ALA A 244 -7.97 19.88 13.29
C ALA A 244 -6.52 19.44 12.95
N THR A 245 -6.27 18.13 12.85
CA THR A 245 -5.04 17.53 12.31
C THR A 245 -5.40 16.43 11.31
N GLY A 246 -4.67 16.30 10.21
CA GLY A 246 -4.93 15.23 9.22
C GLY A 246 -4.53 13.86 9.75
N ILE A 247 -3.22 13.61 9.85
CA ILE A 247 -2.62 12.39 10.36
C ILE A 247 -1.68 12.74 11.52
N ASP A 248 -1.78 12.03 12.63
CA ASP A 248 -0.95 12.23 13.81
C ASP A 248 -0.20 10.97 14.19
N LEU A 249 1.14 11.02 14.23
CA LEU A 249 2.00 9.90 14.56
C LEU A 249 2.71 10.14 15.90
N THR A 250 2.55 9.21 16.84
CA THR A 250 3.15 9.28 18.17
C THR A 250 3.84 7.97 18.52
N ASN A 251 5.16 8.00 18.82
CA ASN A 251 5.97 6.82 19.18
C ASN A 251 5.78 5.58 18.26
N ALA A 252 5.47 5.76 16.97
CA ALA A 252 5.16 4.68 16.03
C ALA A 252 6.36 4.33 15.13
N LYS A 253 6.39 3.10 14.63
CA LYS A 253 7.45 2.59 13.73
C LYS A 253 6.86 2.08 12.42
N HIS A 254 7.61 2.12 11.32
CA HIS A 254 7.22 1.49 10.05
C HIS A 254 5.81 1.93 9.58
N VAL A 255 5.61 3.23 9.49
CA VAL A 255 4.33 3.81 9.03
C VAL A 255 4.47 4.27 7.59
N VAL A 256 3.63 3.75 6.70
CA VAL A 256 3.57 4.14 5.30
C VAL A 256 2.27 4.89 5.03
N VAL A 257 2.36 6.08 4.47
CA VAL A 257 1.23 6.87 3.94
C VAL A 257 1.38 6.92 2.42
N ASP A 258 0.51 6.22 1.69
CA ASP A 258 0.55 6.10 0.23
C ASP A 258 -0.75 6.57 -0.44
N GLY A 259 -0.64 7.25 -1.57
CA GLY A 259 -1.78 7.52 -2.45
C GLY A 259 -2.92 8.32 -1.82
N SER A 260 -2.66 9.03 -0.72
CA SER A 260 -3.70 9.66 0.11
C SER A 260 -3.82 11.16 -0.18
N VAL A 261 -4.94 11.77 0.18
CA VAL A 261 -5.17 13.21 0.06
C VAL A 261 -5.53 13.74 1.44
N VAL A 262 -4.70 14.64 1.98
CA VAL A 262 -4.87 15.25 3.30
C VAL A 262 -4.97 16.76 3.13
N ARG A 263 -6.16 17.31 3.34
CA ARG A 263 -6.42 18.71 2.98
C ARG A 263 -7.24 19.47 4.00
N ARG A 264 -7.06 20.79 4.05
CA ARG A 264 -7.82 21.70 4.91
C ARG A 264 -7.81 21.29 6.38
N SER A 265 -6.68 20.77 6.85
CA SER A 265 -6.48 20.52 8.27
C SER A 265 -6.13 21.83 8.98
N GLU A 266 -6.84 22.19 10.05
CA GLU A 266 -6.69 23.51 10.71
C GLU A 266 -5.26 23.77 11.17
N ARG A 267 -4.60 22.75 11.75
CA ARG A 267 -3.25 22.86 12.32
C ARG A 267 -2.21 22.27 11.39
N ARG A 268 -2.31 20.96 11.11
CA ARG A 268 -1.29 20.22 10.35
C ARG A 268 -1.88 19.10 9.50
N GLY A 269 -1.33 18.87 8.31
CA GLY A 269 -1.63 17.72 7.48
C GLY A 269 -1.09 16.42 8.08
N LEU A 270 0.20 16.39 8.41
CA LEU A 270 0.88 15.28 9.09
C LEU A 270 1.70 15.79 10.28
N SER A 271 1.44 15.22 11.47
CA SER A 271 2.13 15.56 12.70
C SER A 271 2.91 14.42 13.33
N PHE A 272 3.95 14.81 14.07
CA PHE A 272 4.83 13.90 14.83
C PHE A 272 4.94 14.37 16.28
N HIS A 273 4.64 13.47 17.21
CA HIS A 273 4.73 13.72 18.65
C HIS A 273 5.33 12.50 19.38
N GLY A 274 5.63 12.67 20.66
CA GLY A 274 5.90 11.57 21.59
C GLY A 274 7.28 11.60 22.21
N HIS A 275 7.44 10.83 23.30
CA HIS A 275 8.69 10.74 24.04
C HIS A 275 9.80 10.02 23.26
N ARG A 276 9.42 9.20 22.27
CA ARG A 276 10.34 8.50 21.38
C ARG A 276 10.10 8.97 19.95
N PRO A 277 11.17 9.19 19.17
CA PRO A 277 11.05 9.48 17.76
C PRO A 277 10.22 8.43 17.04
N CYS A 278 9.42 8.86 16.07
CA CYS A 278 8.88 7.95 15.07
C CYS A 278 10.01 7.50 14.14
N THR A 279 10.05 6.22 13.78
CA THR A 279 11.09 5.63 12.92
C THR A 279 10.49 5.00 11.68
N ASP A 280 11.18 5.13 10.56
CA ASP A 280 10.83 4.51 9.27
C ASP A 280 9.44 4.90 8.80
N VAL A 281 9.18 6.22 8.77
CA VAL A 281 7.93 6.79 8.25
C VAL A 281 8.10 7.14 6.77
N VAL A 282 7.30 6.54 5.89
CA VAL A 282 7.33 6.80 4.45
C VAL A 282 6.03 7.47 4.04
N VAL A 283 6.12 8.60 3.35
CA VAL A 283 4.98 9.30 2.77
C VAL A 283 5.24 9.41 1.27
N THR A 284 4.37 8.80 0.47
CA THR A 284 4.51 8.71 -0.99
C THR A 284 3.16 8.92 -1.67
N ASN A 285 3.17 9.46 -2.88
CA ASN A 285 1.97 9.72 -3.69
C ASN A 285 0.83 10.41 -2.92
N THR A 286 1.18 11.19 -1.89
CA THR A 286 0.22 11.77 -0.95
C THR A 286 0.20 13.27 -1.14
N THR A 287 -0.99 13.81 -1.35
CA THR A 287 -1.20 15.25 -1.54
C THR A 287 -1.55 15.89 -0.22
N PHE A 288 -0.80 16.93 0.17
CA PHE A 288 -1.18 17.83 1.25
C PHE A 288 -1.59 19.17 0.64
N GLU A 289 -2.76 19.68 0.99
CA GLU A 289 -3.29 20.90 0.40
C GLU A 289 -4.11 21.74 1.39
N GLY A 290 -3.80 23.02 1.51
CA GLY A 290 -4.60 23.95 2.30
C GLY A 290 -4.62 23.66 3.79
N ASN A 291 -3.64 22.91 4.31
CA ASN A 291 -3.47 22.68 5.74
C ASN A 291 -2.78 23.88 6.39
N GLY A 292 -2.95 24.09 7.70
CA GLY A 292 -2.21 25.13 8.44
C GLY A 292 -0.69 24.99 8.27
N ARG A 293 -0.18 23.75 8.29
CA ARG A 293 1.11 23.32 7.75
C ARG A 293 0.98 21.91 7.18
N ASP A 294 1.65 21.57 6.10
CA ASP A 294 1.52 20.22 5.56
C ASP A 294 2.20 19.17 6.42
N VAL A 295 3.40 19.43 6.93
CA VAL A 295 4.16 18.50 7.79
C VAL A 295 4.79 19.21 9.00
N GLY A 296 4.78 18.57 10.17
CA GLY A 296 5.72 18.87 11.27
C GLY A 296 5.21 18.54 12.67
N GLY A 297 6.01 18.77 13.72
CA GLY A 297 5.64 18.37 15.08
C GLY A 297 6.63 18.86 16.14
N THR A 298 6.51 18.33 17.36
CA THR A 298 7.42 18.65 18.48
C THR A 298 8.65 17.75 18.51
N ASP A 299 8.57 16.59 17.87
CA ASP A 299 9.59 15.55 17.96
C ASP A 299 10.23 15.25 16.61
N ARG A 300 11.46 14.72 16.64
CA ARG A 300 12.23 14.40 15.43
C ARG A 300 11.76 13.07 14.84
N VAL A 301 11.72 12.97 13.51
CA VAL A 301 11.67 11.69 12.80
C VAL A 301 13.11 11.20 12.66
N VAL A 302 13.41 9.97 13.11
CA VAL A 302 14.78 9.43 13.04
C VAL A 302 15.13 8.97 11.62
N ARG A 303 14.16 8.39 10.91
CA ARG A 303 14.25 8.01 9.49
C ARG A 303 12.89 8.22 8.83
N GLY A 304 12.82 9.07 7.83
CA GLY A 304 11.58 9.30 7.10
C GLY A 304 11.83 9.74 5.67
N HIS A 305 10.95 9.31 4.77
CA HIS A 305 11.00 9.63 3.34
C HIS A 305 9.70 10.32 2.95
N PHE A 306 9.75 11.61 2.61
CA PHE A 306 8.59 12.39 2.16
C PHE A 306 8.75 12.68 0.67
N LEU A 307 7.89 12.06 -0.14
CA LEU A 307 7.91 12.17 -1.60
C LEU A 307 6.67 12.97 -2.05
N GLY A 308 6.71 14.29 -1.87
CA GLY A 308 5.63 15.23 -2.22
C GLY A 308 5.76 16.56 -1.45
N ASN A 309 5.26 17.66 -2.04
CA ASN A 309 5.48 19.08 -1.71
C ASN A 309 5.96 19.42 -0.28
N ASP A 310 7.18 19.97 -0.23
CA ASP A 310 7.97 20.51 0.89
C ASP A 310 8.46 19.54 1.99
N PRO A 311 9.79 19.26 2.06
CA PRO A 311 10.38 18.56 3.19
C PRO A 311 10.45 19.45 4.45
N PRO A 312 10.34 18.89 5.66
CA PRO A 312 10.61 19.62 6.89
C PRO A 312 12.08 20.07 6.94
N GLU A 313 12.33 21.31 7.34
CA GLU A 313 13.66 21.75 7.78
C GLU A 313 14.08 20.88 8.98
N THR A 314 15.07 19.99 8.83
CA THR A 314 16.06 19.71 9.89
C THR A 314 17.22 18.83 9.41
N ASN A 315 18.38 19.16 9.98
CA ASN A 315 19.73 18.70 9.68
C ASN A 315 20.05 17.24 10.06
N ALA A 316 21.08 16.73 9.36
CA ALA A 316 22.03 15.66 9.72
C ALA A 316 21.60 14.20 9.54
N LEU A 317 22.02 13.61 8.42
CA LEU A 317 22.10 12.17 8.17
C LEU A 317 23.41 11.61 8.76
N GLY A 318 23.30 10.66 9.68
CA GLY A 318 24.44 9.90 10.21
C GLY A 318 24.35 8.42 9.85
N GLY A 319 25.37 7.94 9.12
CA GLY A 319 26.00 6.61 9.15
C GLY A 319 25.17 5.33 9.25
N LEU A 320 25.29 4.48 8.22
CA LEU A 320 24.81 3.10 8.14
C LEU A 320 25.59 2.16 9.08
N GLY A 321 24.88 1.30 9.80
CA GLY A 321 25.39 0.11 10.50
C GLY A 321 24.42 -1.06 10.28
N GLY A 322 24.99 -2.22 9.93
CA GLY A 322 24.32 -3.37 9.30
C GLY A 322 23.11 -3.98 10.03
N VAL A 323 22.22 -4.59 9.24
CA VAL A 323 20.98 -5.22 9.66
C VAL A 323 21.07 -6.73 9.40
N ALA A 324 20.66 -7.53 10.37
CA ALA A 324 20.51 -8.99 10.24
C ALA A 324 19.32 -9.33 9.33
N GLU A 325 19.44 -10.43 8.58
CA GLU A 325 18.50 -10.89 7.54
C GLU A 325 17.12 -11.30 8.12
N VAL A 326 16.06 -10.75 7.55
CA VAL A 326 14.68 -11.25 7.67
C VAL A 326 14.38 -11.99 6.37
N GLU A 327 13.84 -13.21 6.41
CA GLU A 327 13.51 -13.98 5.20
C GLU A 327 12.30 -13.35 4.47
N TYR A 328 12.46 -13.09 3.16
CA TYR A 328 11.53 -12.31 2.30
C TYR A 328 10.78 -13.17 1.26
N ASP A 329 10.73 -14.48 1.46
CA ASP A 329 10.26 -15.41 0.44
C ASP A 329 8.75 -15.29 0.19
N HIS A 330 8.33 -15.24 -1.08
CA HIS A 330 6.92 -15.24 -1.45
C HIS A 330 6.65 -16.08 -2.70
N ALA A 331 5.50 -16.74 -2.74
CA ALA A 331 5.04 -17.45 -3.92
C ALA A 331 4.39 -16.48 -4.92
N GLY A 332 4.60 -16.70 -6.22
CA GLY A 332 3.91 -15.94 -7.25
C GLY A 332 4.18 -16.44 -8.66
N THR A 333 3.57 -15.78 -9.63
CA THR A 333 3.75 -16.08 -11.06
C THR A 333 4.82 -15.16 -11.65
N CYS A 334 5.76 -15.73 -12.41
CA CYS A 334 6.79 -14.95 -13.07
C CYS A 334 6.21 -14.20 -14.28
N SER A 335 6.32 -12.86 -14.29
CA SER A 335 5.92 -12.01 -15.44
C SER A 335 6.77 -12.22 -16.70
N VAL A 336 7.87 -12.97 -16.62
CA VAL A 336 8.70 -13.32 -17.79
C VAL A 336 8.23 -14.63 -18.42
N CYS A 337 8.29 -15.74 -17.68
CA CYS A 337 7.99 -17.09 -18.22
C CYS A 337 6.63 -17.67 -17.80
N GLY A 338 5.83 -16.96 -17.00
CA GLY A 338 4.51 -17.42 -16.56
C GLY A 338 4.51 -18.57 -15.55
N ARG A 339 5.68 -19.07 -15.12
CA ARG A 339 5.77 -20.15 -14.13
C ARG A 339 5.43 -19.64 -12.74
N GLN A 340 4.65 -20.43 -11.99
CA GLN A 340 4.53 -20.28 -10.54
C GLN A 340 5.83 -20.75 -9.87
N THR A 341 6.34 -19.94 -8.95
CA THR A 341 7.59 -20.23 -8.22
C THR A 341 7.62 -19.47 -6.90
N VAL A 342 8.59 -19.81 -6.05
CA VAL A 342 8.91 -19.04 -4.83
C VAL A 342 10.06 -18.11 -5.15
N PHE A 343 9.86 -16.82 -4.88
CA PHE A 343 10.84 -15.78 -5.07
C PHE A 343 11.53 -15.51 -3.75
N ALA A 344 12.77 -15.96 -3.65
CA ALA A 344 13.59 -15.81 -2.46
C ALA A 344 14.55 -14.62 -2.57
N HIS A 345 14.80 -13.95 -1.44
CA HIS A 345 15.88 -12.98 -1.36
C HIS A 345 17.21 -13.71 -1.29
N THR A 346 18.05 -13.50 -2.30
CA THR A 346 19.42 -14.02 -2.32
C THR A 346 20.31 -12.85 -1.97
N GLY A 347 20.84 -12.82 -0.73
CA GLY A 347 21.57 -11.69 -0.13
C GLY A 347 22.32 -10.77 -1.12
N GLY A 348 22.23 -9.46 -0.91
CA GLY A 348 22.73 -8.44 -1.84
C GLY A 348 21.64 -7.51 -2.35
N SER A 349 21.82 -6.95 -3.55
CA SER A 349 20.87 -6.00 -4.16
C SER A 349 19.49 -6.65 -4.36
N ILE A 350 18.45 -6.01 -3.82
CA ILE A 350 17.06 -6.45 -3.96
C ILE A 350 16.62 -6.50 -5.42
N ARG A 351 17.10 -5.55 -6.24
CA ARG A 351 16.85 -5.53 -7.70
C ARG A 351 17.37 -6.78 -8.41
N GLU A 352 18.45 -7.37 -7.89
CA GLU A 352 19.10 -8.58 -8.42
C GLU A 352 18.66 -9.88 -7.74
N SER A 353 17.80 -9.78 -6.73
CA SER A 353 17.25 -10.89 -5.95
C SER A 353 15.90 -11.36 -6.53
N PHE A 354 15.18 -12.24 -5.81
CA PHE A 354 13.83 -12.70 -6.17
C PHE A 354 13.79 -13.36 -7.55
N ARG A 355 14.82 -14.15 -7.84
CA ARG A 355 15.00 -14.78 -9.13
C ARG A 355 13.97 -15.87 -9.33
N CYS A 356 13.37 -15.91 -10.51
CA CYS A 356 12.53 -17.04 -10.90
C CYS A 356 13.37 -18.33 -10.92
N ALA A 357 12.87 -19.41 -10.30
CA ALA A 357 13.58 -20.70 -10.32
C ALA A 357 13.74 -21.29 -11.74
N GLN A 358 12.87 -20.90 -12.69
CA GLN A 358 12.93 -21.37 -14.07
C GLN A 358 13.82 -20.48 -14.95
N CYS A 359 13.39 -19.25 -15.22
CA CYS A 359 14.06 -18.38 -16.20
C CYS A 359 15.15 -17.51 -15.58
N ARG A 360 15.39 -17.63 -14.27
CA ARG A 360 16.43 -16.90 -13.50
C ARG A 360 16.28 -15.37 -13.51
N ALA A 361 15.18 -14.86 -14.06
CA ALA A 361 14.89 -13.44 -14.12
C ALA A 361 14.77 -12.85 -12.71
N SER A 362 15.57 -11.82 -12.42
CA SER A 362 15.56 -11.08 -11.15
C SER A 362 14.34 -10.17 -11.03
N LEU A 363 14.16 -9.57 -9.85
CA LEU A 363 13.08 -8.61 -9.60
C LEU A 363 13.01 -7.51 -10.67
N ARG A 364 14.14 -6.89 -11.03
CA ARG A 364 14.13 -5.82 -12.04
C ARG A 364 13.68 -6.30 -13.42
N GLN A 365 14.08 -7.52 -13.80
CA GLN A 365 13.72 -8.12 -15.08
C GLN A 365 12.24 -8.50 -15.10
N ARG A 366 11.71 -8.97 -13.97
CA ARG A 366 10.28 -9.25 -13.81
C ARG A 366 9.44 -7.98 -13.86
N GLY A 367 9.84 -6.91 -13.17
CA GLY A 367 9.12 -5.63 -13.22
C GLY A 367 9.11 -5.02 -14.62
N GLN A 368 10.24 -5.12 -15.33
CA GLN A 368 10.32 -4.65 -16.71
C GLN A 368 9.45 -5.49 -17.67
N ALA A 369 9.42 -6.81 -17.49
CA ALA A 369 8.54 -7.69 -18.28
C ALA A 369 7.06 -7.40 -18.01
N TYR A 370 6.70 -7.15 -16.75
CA TYR A 370 5.35 -6.76 -16.37
C TYR A 370 4.93 -5.49 -17.11
N ALA A 371 5.78 -4.46 -17.16
CA ALA A 371 5.47 -3.23 -17.89
C ALA A 371 5.27 -3.47 -19.40
N VAL A 372 6.04 -4.36 -20.03
CA VAL A 372 5.85 -4.71 -21.44
C VAL A 372 4.53 -5.47 -21.65
N VAL A 373 4.18 -6.39 -20.76
CA VAL A 373 2.92 -7.14 -20.80
C VAL A 373 1.73 -6.20 -20.62
N ASP A 374 1.76 -5.32 -19.61
CA ASP A 374 0.71 -4.34 -19.33
C ASP A 374 0.43 -3.40 -20.51
N LEU A 375 1.45 -3.09 -21.31
CA LEU A 375 1.33 -2.21 -22.47
C LEU A 375 0.72 -2.87 -23.71
N TYR A 376 0.95 -4.17 -23.91
CA TYR A 376 0.72 -4.81 -25.21
C TYR A 376 -0.10 -6.10 -25.17
N ALA A 377 -0.34 -6.67 -23.99
CA ALA A 377 -1.08 -7.93 -23.89
C ALA A 377 -2.56 -7.73 -24.20
N GLU A 378 -3.09 -8.64 -25.02
CA GLU A 378 -4.54 -8.84 -25.14
C GLU A 378 -5.03 -9.80 -24.04
N ASP A 379 -4.38 -10.97 -23.90
CA ASP A 379 -4.72 -12.01 -22.93
C ASP A 379 -3.51 -12.48 -22.08
N ALA A 380 -2.30 -12.25 -22.56
CA ALA A 380 -1.07 -12.74 -21.98
C ALA A 380 -0.82 -12.20 -20.57
N GLN A 381 -0.35 -13.08 -19.69
CA GLN A 381 -0.02 -12.77 -18.30
C GLN A 381 1.50 -12.71 -18.05
N CYS A 382 2.30 -12.97 -19.08
CA CYS A 382 3.76 -12.96 -19.03
C CYS A 382 4.36 -12.69 -20.42
N LEU A 383 5.63 -12.30 -20.45
CA LEU A 383 6.36 -12.00 -21.69
C LEU A 383 6.39 -13.18 -22.66
N GLU A 384 6.57 -14.40 -22.16
CA GLU A 384 6.53 -15.61 -22.99
C GLU A 384 5.17 -15.78 -23.69
N GLY A 385 4.07 -15.56 -22.96
CA GLY A 385 2.71 -15.58 -23.52
C GLY A 385 2.53 -14.47 -24.54
N LEU A 386 2.98 -13.26 -24.22
CA LEU A 386 2.89 -12.08 -25.07
C LEU A 386 3.58 -12.31 -26.43
N CYS A 387 4.73 -12.99 -26.45
CA CYS A 387 5.45 -13.30 -27.69
C CYS A 387 4.68 -14.25 -28.65
N ARG A 388 3.58 -14.86 -28.18
CA ARG A 388 2.68 -15.70 -28.98
C ARG A 388 1.49 -14.93 -29.55
N GLU A 389 1.20 -13.74 -29.03
CA GLU A 389 0.04 -12.96 -29.47
C GLU A 389 0.26 -12.31 -30.85
N PRO A 390 -0.72 -12.37 -31.76
CA PRO A 390 -0.57 -11.81 -33.11
C PRO A 390 -0.22 -10.32 -33.10
N GLY A 391 -0.85 -9.54 -32.21
CA GLY A 391 -0.61 -8.09 -32.08
C GLY A 391 0.84 -7.78 -31.73
N PHE A 392 1.39 -8.43 -30.70
CA PHE A 392 2.79 -8.21 -30.29
C PHE A 392 3.78 -8.74 -31.33
N ARG A 393 3.49 -9.86 -31.99
CA ARG A 393 4.35 -10.45 -33.04
C ARG A 393 4.48 -9.56 -34.27
N ALA A 394 3.53 -8.66 -34.51
CA ALA A 394 3.60 -7.69 -35.60
C ALA A 394 4.55 -6.51 -35.30
N LEU A 395 4.91 -6.30 -34.03
CA LEU A 395 5.79 -5.20 -33.62
C LEU A 395 7.23 -5.42 -34.06
N ARG A 396 7.90 -4.32 -34.38
CA ARG A 396 9.34 -4.27 -34.61
C ARG A 396 10.03 -3.86 -33.31
N VAL A 397 10.78 -4.79 -32.71
CA VAL A 397 11.33 -4.69 -31.35
C VAL A 397 12.86 -4.60 -31.40
N TYR A 398 13.44 -3.63 -30.68
CA TYR A 398 14.89 -3.45 -30.56
C TYR A 398 15.35 -3.65 -29.13
N GLU A 399 16.31 -4.54 -28.90
CA GLU A 399 16.91 -4.78 -27.58
C GLU A 399 18.46 -4.83 -27.69
N PRO A 400 19.18 -3.73 -27.43
CA PRO A 400 20.64 -3.75 -27.34
C PRO A 400 21.13 -4.57 -26.15
N GLY A 401 22.29 -5.21 -26.32
CA GLY A 401 23.00 -6.03 -25.33
C GLY A 401 23.11 -7.50 -25.73
N LEU A 402 23.96 -8.26 -25.04
CA LEU A 402 24.25 -9.67 -25.35
C LEU A 402 23.60 -10.67 -24.38
N ALA A 403 23.21 -10.23 -23.19
CA ALA A 403 22.74 -11.12 -22.12
C ALA A 403 21.46 -10.59 -21.46
N GLY A 404 20.58 -11.49 -21.05
CA GLY A 404 19.36 -11.18 -20.31
C GLY A 404 18.22 -12.15 -20.64
N PRO A 405 17.27 -12.34 -19.72
CA PRO A 405 16.23 -13.37 -19.84
C PRO A 405 15.22 -13.09 -20.95
N PHE A 406 15.10 -11.86 -21.45
CA PHE A 406 14.10 -11.52 -22.47
C PHE A 406 14.45 -12.08 -23.85
N ARG A 407 15.75 -12.16 -24.16
CA ARG A 407 16.28 -12.60 -25.47
C ARG A 407 15.78 -13.97 -25.86
N GLU A 408 15.71 -14.90 -24.90
CA GLU A 408 15.21 -16.26 -25.11
C GLU A 408 13.78 -16.27 -25.69
N TYR A 409 12.96 -15.29 -25.31
CA TYR A 409 11.56 -15.17 -25.76
C TYR A 409 11.43 -14.25 -26.98
N LEU A 410 12.12 -13.11 -26.99
CA LEU A 410 12.01 -12.10 -28.04
C LEU A 410 12.67 -12.53 -29.36
N ALA A 411 13.70 -13.39 -29.33
CA ALA A 411 14.35 -13.90 -30.53
C ALA A 411 13.42 -14.68 -31.47
N GLY A 412 12.27 -15.16 -30.96
CA GLY A 412 11.23 -15.82 -31.75
C GLY A 412 10.27 -14.86 -32.47
N LEU A 413 10.43 -13.54 -32.31
CA LEU A 413 9.63 -12.54 -33.00
C LEU A 413 10.17 -12.29 -34.43
N PRO A 414 9.31 -12.16 -35.45
CA PRO A 414 9.75 -11.97 -36.84
C PRO A 414 10.58 -10.70 -37.09
N HIS A 415 10.43 -9.68 -36.25
CA HIS A 415 11.02 -8.35 -36.44
C HIS A 415 11.82 -7.89 -35.21
N TYR A 416 12.43 -8.85 -34.49
CA TYR A 416 13.34 -8.57 -33.39
C TYR A 416 14.74 -8.22 -33.89
N VAL A 417 15.32 -7.18 -33.32
CA VAL A 417 16.69 -6.73 -33.62
C VAL A 417 17.47 -6.66 -32.32
N GLN A 418 18.63 -7.30 -32.32
CA GLN A 418 19.61 -7.25 -31.25
C GLN A 418 20.86 -6.52 -31.74
N SER A 419 21.52 -5.78 -30.85
CA SER A 419 22.79 -5.13 -31.16
C SER A 419 23.77 -5.18 -29.99
N TYR A 420 25.02 -4.85 -30.28
CA TYR A 420 26.07 -4.55 -29.30
C TYR A 420 27.02 -3.50 -29.87
N ASN A 421 27.93 -2.95 -29.05
CA ASN A 421 28.94 -2.00 -29.49
C ASN A 421 30.33 -2.63 -29.39
N TRP A 422 30.90 -2.98 -30.54
CA TRP A 422 32.26 -3.48 -30.70
C TRP A 422 33.13 -2.41 -31.35
N ASP A 423 34.25 -2.09 -30.70
CA ASP A 423 35.22 -1.12 -31.21
C ASP A 423 35.93 -1.59 -32.49
N ASP A 424 35.98 -2.91 -32.71
CA ASP A 424 36.70 -3.55 -33.82
C ASP A 424 35.83 -3.85 -35.05
N LEU A 425 34.56 -3.44 -35.04
CA LEU A 425 33.60 -3.70 -36.10
C LEU A 425 32.96 -2.39 -36.57
N ALA A 426 32.64 -2.24 -37.87
CA ALA A 426 31.99 -1.00 -38.31
C ALA A 426 30.52 -0.95 -37.87
N LEU A 427 29.98 0.25 -37.60
CA LEU A 427 28.55 0.39 -37.26
C LEU A 427 27.66 -0.09 -38.42
N GLY A 428 26.64 -0.88 -38.11
CA GLY A 428 25.74 -1.50 -39.08
C GLY A 428 26.19 -2.87 -39.61
N GLU A 429 27.46 -3.27 -39.40
CA GLU A 429 27.91 -4.64 -39.70
C GLU A 429 27.40 -5.64 -38.66
N THR A 430 27.47 -6.94 -38.96
CA THR A 430 26.94 -8.00 -38.09
C THR A 430 28.00 -8.99 -37.67
N ARG A 431 27.97 -9.39 -36.39
CA ARG A 431 28.75 -10.50 -35.83
C ARG A 431 27.78 -11.49 -35.18
N ASP A 432 27.81 -12.74 -35.63
CA ASP A 432 26.93 -13.82 -35.14
C ASP A 432 25.44 -13.45 -35.13
N GLY A 433 24.98 -12.72 -36.15
CA GLY A 433 23.59 -12.27 -36.30
C GLY A 433 23.20 -11.05 -35.44
N ILE A 434 24.14 -10.46 -34.71
CA ILE A 434 23.95 -9.27 -33.87
C ILE A 434 24.58 -8.08 -34.58
N VAL A 435 23.83 -6.98 -34.70
CA VAL A 435 24.29 -5.78 -35.43
C VAL A 435 25.15 -4.90 -34.54
N ASN A 436 26.25 -4.35 -35.06
CA ASN A 436 27.06 -3.39 -34.33
C ASN A 436 26.38 -2.02 -34.32
N GLN A 437 26.11 -1.47 -33.14
CA GLN A 437 25.43 -0.18 -32.97
C GLN A 437 26.01 0.58 -31.78
N ASP A 438 26.23 1.88 -31.95
CA ASP A 438 26.39 2.82 -30.84
C ASP A 438 25.02 3.44 -30.56
N LEU A 439 24.55 3.38 -29.31
CA LEU A 439 23.27 4.00 -28.94
C LEU A 439 23.26 5.51 -29.14
N GLN A 440 24.43 6.17 -29.16
CA GLN A 440 24.57 7.60 -29.42
C GLN A 440 24.51 7.94 -30.92
N SER A 441 24.58 6.94 -31.80
CA SER A 441 24.55 7.10 -33.25
C SER A 441 24.04 5.82 -33.92
N LEU A 442 22.74 5.59 -33.84
CA LEU A 442 22.11 4.39 -34.38
C LEU A 442 22.06 4.49 -35.91
N THR A 443 22.47 3.42 -36.60
CA THR A 443 22.41 3.36 -38.08
C THR A 443 21.00 3.09 -38.61
N PHE A 444 20.02 2.89 -37.72
CA PHE A 444 18.63 2.66 -38.09
C PHE A 444 17.94 3.93 -38.59
N GLN A 445 16.94 3.76 -39.45
CA GLN A 445 16.12 4.85 -39.96
C GLN A 445 15.18 5.41 -38.88
N ASP A 446 14.75 6.65 -39.05
CA ASP A 446 13.75 7.29 -38.20
C ASP A 446 12.45 6.48 -38.20
N GLY A 447 11.81 6.32 -37.03
CA GLY A 447 10.52 5.66 -36.94
C GLY A 447 10.52 4.18 -37.34
N SER A 448 11.65 3.47 -37.20
CA SER A 448 11.76 2.07 -37.57
C SER A 448 11.25 1.07 -36.51
N PHE A 449 11.09 1.47 -35.24
CA PHE A 449 10.73 0.56 -34.14
C PHE A 449 9.44 0.94 -33.43
N ASP A 450 8.68 -0.06 -33.01
CA ASP A 450 7.50 0.10 -32.15
C ASP A 450 7.90 0.08 -30.67
N LEU A 451 8.90 -0.74 -30.32
CA LEU A 451 9.37 -0.94 -28.96
C LEU A 451 10.91 -1.00 -28.92
N VAL A 452 11.51 -0.24 -28.01
CA VAL A 452 12.92 -0.33 -27.64
C VAL A 452 13.01 -0.76 -26.17
N ILE A 453 13.86 -1.73 -25.84
CA ILE A 453 14.07 -2.22 -24.47
C ILE A 453 15.54 -2.09 -24.10
N THR A 454 15.86 -1.38 -23.02
CA THR A 454 17.22 -1.31 -22.48
C THR A 454 17.23 -1.62 -20.99
N SER A 455 18.04 -2.58 -20.53
CA SER A 455 17.97 -3.10 -19.15
C SER A 455 19.26 -2.83 -18.37
N ASP A 456 19.32 -1.74 -17.62
CA ASP A 456 20.53 -1.27 -16.90
C ASP A 456 21.71 -1.10 -17.89
N LEU A 457 21.49 -0.24 -18.88
CA LEU A 457 22.43 0.02 -19.97
C LEU A 457 22.73 1.51 -20.13
N MET A 458 21.73 2.38 -19.92
CA MET A 458 21.87 3.82 -20.18
C MET A 458 22.92 4.50 -19.29
N GLU A 459 23.21 3.97 -18.10
CA GLU A 459 24.25 4.49 -17.20
C GLU A 459 25.67 4.28 -17.73
N HIS A 460 25.82 3.38 -18.72
CA HIS A 460 27.07 3.03 -19.37
C HIS A 460 27.28 3.76 -20.70
N VAL A 461 26.25 4.47 -21.19
CA VAL A 461 26.36 5.24 -22.43
C VAL A 461 27.17 6.52 -22.15
N ARG A 462 28.22 6.77 -22.93
CA ARG A 462 29.14 7.90 -22.74
C ARG A 462 28.43 9.26 -22.69
N ARG A 463 27.47 9.47 -23.60
CA ARG A 463 26.58 10.64 -23.63
C ARG A 463 25.13 10.14 -23.59
N PRO A 464 24.57 9.83 -22.40
CA PRO A 464 23.31 9.09 -22.30
C PRO A 464 22.12 9.83 -22.93
N TYR A 465 22.10 11.17 -22.87
CA TYR A 465 21.04 11.98 -23.47
C TYR A 465 21.07 11.98 -25.00
N ALA A 466 22.26 11.90 -25.62
CA ALA A 466 22.37 11.64 -27.06
C ALA A 466 21.80 10.25 -27.39
N GLY A 467 22.06 9.27 -26.53
CA GLY A 467 21.46 7.94 -26.62
C GLY A 467 19.92 7.94 -26.54
N PHE A 468 19.35 8.63 -25.56
CA PHE A 468 17.90 8.78 -25.45
C PHE A 468 17.29 9.50 -26.67
N ALA A 469 17.99 10.52 -27.22
CA ALA A 469 17.55 11.21 -28.43
C ALA A 469 17.53 10.29 -29.66
N GLU A 470 18.56 9.44 -29.83
CA GLU A 470 18.60 8.44 -30.90
C GLU A 470 17.53 7.37 -30.73
N ILE A 471 17.30 6.87 -29.51
CA ILE A 471 16.20 5.96 -29.20
C ILE A 471 14.86 6.60 -29.58
N ARG A 472 14.66 7.88 -29.25
CA ARG A 472 13.47 8.60 -29.68
C ARG A 472 13.37 8.70 -31.19
N ARG A 473 14.47 9.00 -31.89
CA ARG A 473 14.49 9.14 -33.35
C ARG A 473 14.01 7.85 -34.03
N VAL A 474 14.56 6.72 -33.64
CA VAL A 474 14.26 5.41 -34.24
C VAL A 474 12.89 4.84 -33.83
N LEU A 475 12.27 5.35 -32.76
CA LEU A 475 10.90 4.98 -32.39
C LEU A 475 9.88 5.61 -33.34
N LYS A 476 8.83 4.87 -33.70
CA LYS A 476 7.62 5.42 -34.32
C LYS A 476 6.92 6.38 -33.36
N VAL A 477 6.14 7.33 -33.89
CA VAL A 477 5.23 8.12 -33.04
C VAL A 477 4.30 7.16 -32.30
N GLY A 478 4.16 7.35 -30.98
CA GLY A 478 3.43 6.43 -30.11
C GLY A 478 4.21 5.18 -29.67
N GLY A 479 5.35 4.89 -30.31
CA GLY A 479 6.26 3.82 -29.92
C GLY A 479 6.86 4.04 -28.53
N ARG A 480 7.31 2.95 -27.91
CA ARG A 480 7.70 2.93 -26.49
C ARG A 480 9.17 2.58 -26.29
N HIS A 481 9.82 3.27 -25.36
CA HIS A 481 11.10 2.84 -24.78
C HIS A 481 10.84 2.38 -23.35
N VAL A 482 11.05 1.09 -23.08
CA VAL A 482 10.84 0.49 -21.76
C VAL A 482 12.20 0.14 -21.17
N PHE A 483 12.60 0.82 -20.10
CA PHE A 483 13.95 0.68 -19.57
C PHE A 483 14.08 0.64 -18.06
N THR A 484 15.22 0.11 -17.62
CA THR A 484 15.66 0.13 -16.22
C THR A 484 17.04 0.77 -16.13
N ILE A 485 17.32 1.36 -14.97
CA ILE A 485 18.60 1.97 -14.59
C ILE A 485 18.87 1.68 -13.10
N PRO A 486 20.13 1.62 -12.66
CA PRO A 486 20.51 1.30 -11.30
C PRO A 486 20.28 2.49 -10.37
N VAL A 487 19.03 2.68 -9.96
CA VAL A 487 18.63 3.76 -9.05
C VAL A 487 18.20 3.23 -7.70
N ALA A 488 18.55 3.96 -6.65
CA ALA A 488 17.96 3.77 -5.33
C ALA A 488 16.49 4.20 -5.37
N VAL A 489 15.68 3.63 -4.47
CA VAL A 489 14.33 4.13 -4.20
C VAL A 489 14.32 4.69 -2.78
N PRO A 490 14.01 5.98 -2.61
CA PRO A 490 13.71 6.97 -3.65
C PRO A 490 14.94 7.35 -4.50
N MET A 491 14.69 7.77 -5.75
CA MET A 491 15.75 8.29 -6.64
C MET A 491 16.37 9.57 -6.05
N ALA A 492 17.66 9.76 -6.26
CA ALA A 492 18.31 11.04 -5.97
C ALA A 492 17.64 12.16 -6.77
N SER A 493 17.60 13.40 -6.24
CA SER A 493 16.94 14.51 -6.93
C SER A 493 17.65 14.93 -8.23
N LYS A 494 18.98 14.74 -8.28
CA LYS A 494 19.85 15.18 -9.37
C LYS A 494 20.66 14.05 -9.97
N THR A 495 20.80 14.08 -11.28
CA THR A 495 21.70 13.22 -12.06
C THR A 495 23.13 13.66 -11.82
N VAL A 496 24.02 12.70 -11.62
CA VAL A 496 25.45 12.93 -11.37
C VAL A 496 26.26 12.30 -12.49
N SER A 497 26.94 13.14 -13.25
CA SER A 497 27.97 12.70 -14.19
C SER A 497 29.22 12.27 -13.41
N ARG A 498 29.66 11.03 -13.64
CA ARG A 498 30.90 10.48 -13.06
C ARG A 498 32.13 10.81 -13.91
N VAL A 499 31.89 11.13 -15.18
CA VAL A 499 32.91 11.42 -16.19
C VAL A 499 32.46 12.64 -16.97
N ASP A 500 33.37 13.59 -17.19
CA ASP A 500 33.19 14.67 -18.13
C ASP A 500 33.59 14.18 -19.53
N THR A 501 32.63 14.27 -20.46
CA THR A 501 32.72 13.77 -21.84
C THR A 501 32.69 14.90 -22.88
N THR A 502 32.99 16.13 -22.44
CA THR A 502 33.09 17.33 -23.31
C THR A 502 34.26 17.25 -24.30
N THR A 503 35.28 16.44 -24.01
CA THR A 503 36.40 16.15 -24.93
C THR A 503 36.30 14.72 -25.48
N ASP A 504 37.21 14.36 -26.39
CA ASP A 504 37.32 12.99 -26.92
C ASP A 504 37.88 12.00 -25.90
N THR A 505 38.48 12.52 -24.82
CA THR A 505 39.00 11.72 -23.71
C THR A 505 38.08 11.80 -22.50
N ASP A 506 37.98 10.70 -21.77
CA ASP A 506 37.20 10.67 -20.53
C ASP A 506 37.98 11.33 -19.39
N ILE A 507 37.38 12.36 -18.81
CA ILE A 507 37.95 13.07 -17.65
C ILE A 507 37.16 12.63 -16.40
N PRO A 508 37.75 11.85 -15.47
CA PRO A 508 37.04 11.38 -14.29
C PRO A 508 36.65 12.54 -13.36
N LEU A 509 35.36 12.65 -13.05
CA LEU A 509 34.83 13.58 -12.04
C LEU A 509 34.70 12.90 -10.68
N LEU A 510 34.45 11.59 -10.68
CA LEU A 510 34.28 10.73 -9.50
C LEU A 510 35.09 9.44 -9.65
N PRO A 511 35.34 8.68 -8.56
CA PRO A 511 36.02 7.39 -8.64
C PRO A 511 35.35 6.46 -9.66
N ALA A 512 36.12 5.79 -10.52
CA ALA A 512 35.55 4.94 -11.55
C ALA A 512 34.75 3.77 -10.95
N ARG A 513 33.52 3.56 -11.44
CA ARG A 513 32.64 2.45 -11.06
C ARG A 513 32.39 1.61 -12.30
N TYR A 514 32.44 0.28 -12.16
CA TYR A 514 32.25 -0.64 -13.28
C TYR A 514 31.19 -1.67 -12.95
N HIS A 515 30.36 -2.01 -13.93
CA HIS A 515 29.52 -3.21 -13.92
C HIS A 515 30.08 -4.23 -14.93
N ILE A 516 29.44 -5.39 -14.99
CA ILE A 516 29.80 -6.45 -15.94
C ILE A 516 29.12 -6.14 -17.28
N ALA A 517 29.91 -6.06 -18.35
CA ALA A 517 29.42 -5.90 -19.72
C ALA A 517 28.78 -7.20 -20.24
N GLY A 518 28.01 -7.10 -21.33
CA GLY A 518 27.30 -8.26 -21.90
C GLY A 518 28.23 -9.38 -22.38
N ASP A 519 29.48 -9.08 -22.68
CA ASP A 519 30.54 -10.03 -23.08
C ASP A 519 31.36 -10.56 -21.88
N GLY A 520 30.99 -10.18 -20.65
CA GLY A 520 31.72 -10.50 -19.43
C GLY A 520 32.85 -9.52 -19.08
N GLY A 521 33.08 -8.50 -19.92
CA GLY A 521 34.05 -7.43 -19.70
C GLY A 521 33.62 -6.43 -18.62
N ARG A 522 34.36 -5.31 -18.52
CA ARG A 522 34.07 -4.22 -17.59
C ARG A 522 33.38 -3.08 -18.33
N SER A 523 32.20 -2.67 -17.87
CA SER A 523 31.46 -1.52 -18.39
C SER A 523 31.54 -0.35 -17.43
N LEU A 524 32.13 0.77 -17.85
CA LEU A 524 32.25 1.98 -17.02
C LEU A 524 30.88 2.62 -16.81
N VAL A 525 30.59 3.05 -15.58
CA VAL A 525 29.40 3.86 -15.27
C VAL A 525 29.74 5.32 -15.51
N TYR A 526 29.10 5.94 -16.50
CA TYR A 526 29.23 7.37 -16.82
C TYR A 526 28.29 8.23 -16.00
N THR A 527 27.11 7.72 -15.66
CA THR A 527 26.04 8.53 -15.08
C THR A 527 25.28 7.79 -13.99
N ASP A 528 25.19 8.38 -12.80
CA ASP A 528 24.22 7.98 -11.77
C ASP A 528 22.96 8.86 -11.96
N PHE A 529 21.88 8.29 -12.47
CA PHE A 529 20.66 9.05 -12.78
C PHE A 529 19.85 9.45 -11.54
N GLY A 530 19.36 10.69 -11.55
CA GLY A 530 18.41 11.23 -10.59
C GLY A 530 17.02 11.44 -11.19
N LYS A 531 16.11 12.01 -10.40
CA LYS A 531 14.72 12.29 -10.77
C LYS A 531 14.59 13.34 -11.88
N ASP A 532 15.58 14.22 -12.01
CA ASP A 532 15.68 15.20 -13.10
C ASP A 532 15.71 14.56 -14.50
N LEU A 533 16.11 13.28 -14.61
CA LEU A 533 15.97 12.48 -15.84
C LEU A 533 14.57 12.58 -16.45
N LEU A 534 13.50 12.64 -15.65
CA LEU A 534 12.13 12.73 -16.16
C LEU A 534 11.86 14.04 -16.90
N ALA A 535 12.49 15.13 -16.45
CA ALA A 535 12.40 16.42 -17.14
C ALA A 535 13.21 16.39 -18.44
N ASP A 536 14.42 15.83 -18.40
CA ASP A 536 15.28 15.72 -19.58
C ASP A 536 14.63 14.86 -20.68
N LEU A 537 14.02 13.73 -20.31
CA LEU A 537 13.29 12.87 -21.25
C LEU A 537 12.10 13.58 -21.88
N ARG A 538 11.42 14.43 -21.11
CA ARG A 538 10.32 15.26 -21.63
C ARG A 538 10.83 16.28 -22.63
N GLU A 539 11.96 16.93 -22.38
CA GLU A 539 12.59 17.88 -23.31
C GLU A 539 13.02 17.20 -24.61
N ILE A 540 13.57 15.98 -24.51
CA ILE A 540 13.89 15.13 -25.67
C ILE A 540 12.62 14.81 -26.49
N GLY A 541 11.45 14.82 -25.86
CA GLY A 541 10.15 14.63 -26.49
C GLY A 541 9.49 13.29 -26.17
N PHE A 542 9.70 12.79 -24.96
CA PHE A 542 8.99 11.63 -24.42
C PHE A 542 7.93 12.03 -23.38
N GLU A 543 6.79 11.37 -23.40
CA GLU A 543 5.91 11.26 -22.25
C GLU A 543 6.34 10.04 -21.43
N THR A 544 6.72 10.23 -20.16
CA THR A 544 7.34 9.18 -19.35
C THR A 544 6.50 8.82 -18.14
N SER A 545 6.15 7.55 -17.98
CA SER A 545 5.60 6.98 -16.76
C SER A 545 6.64 6.07 -16.06
N VAL A 546 6.49 5.90 -14.75
CA VAL A 546 7.34 5.00 -13.95
C VAL A 546 6.46 3.94 -13.32
N HIS A 547 6.66 2.68 -13.72
CA HIS A 547 6.04 1.53 -13.11
C HIS A 547 6.84 1.14 -11.86
N ILE A 548 6.14 1.01 -10.75
CA ILE A 548 6.69 0.64 -9.44
C ILE A 548 6.30 -0.81 -9.18
N ASP A 549 7.25 -1.73 -9.33
CA ASP A 549 7.03 -3.15 -9.04
C ASP A 549 7.17 -3.40 -7.54
N THR A 550 6.03 -3.67 -6.89
CA THR A 550 5.93 -4.05 -5.47
C THR A 550 5.93 -5.58 -5.29
N GLY A 551 6.43 -6.34 -6.27
CA GLY A 551 6.50 -7.80 -6.28
C GLY A 551 7.41 -8.41 -5.20
N VAL A 552 7.60 -7.73 -4.08
CA VAL A 552 8.19 -8.19 -2.83
C VAL A 552 7.31 -7.61 -1.71
N PRO A 553 6.70 -8.44 -0.84
CA PRO A 553 5.76 -7.98 0.18
C PRO A 553 6.30 -6.89 1.14
N THR A 554 7.62 -6.83 1.34
CA THR A 554 8.26 -6.01 2.38
C THR A 554 9.61 -5.39 1.97
N GLY A 555 9.92 -5.31 0.66
CA GLY A 555 11.17 -4.74 0.13
C GLY A 555 10.99 -3.43 -0.65
N PRO A 556 12.03 -2.57 -0.80
CA PRO A 556 11.99 -1.40 -1.68
C PRO A 556 11.64 -1.82 -3.12
N PRO A 557 10.73 -1.08 -3.77
CA PRO A 557 10.22 -1.48 -5.08
C PRO A 557 11.29 -1.33 -6.16
N CYS A 558 11.13 -2.06 -7.27
CA CYS A 558 11.96 -1.85 -8.45
C CYS A 558 11.25 -0.91 -9.44
N LEU A 559 12.00 0.04 -10.00
CA LEU A 559 11.47 0.99 -10.98
C LEU A 559 11.70 0.49 -12.41
N THR A 560 10.65 0.58 -13.23
CA THR A 560 10.72 0.48 -14.70
C THR A 560 10.17 1.76 -15.30
N PHE A 561 10.91 2.35 -16.23
CA PHE A 561 10.51 3.56 -16.93
C PHE A 561 9.90 3.20 -18.28
N VAL A 562 8.79 3.85 -18.63
CA VAL A 562 8.10 3.69 -19.91
C VAL A 562 7.99 5.06 -20.55
N CYS A 563 8.80 5.29 -21.56
CA CYS A 563 8.74 6.49 -22.39
C CYS A 563 7.86 6.22 -23.63
N LYS A 564 6.99 7.17 -23.98
CA LYS A 564 6.23 7.20 -25.23
C LYS A 564 6.70 8.34 -26.09
N LYS A 565 7.05 8.06 -27.35
CA LYS A 565 7.34 9.14 -28.31
C LYS A 565 6.07 9.92 -28.62
N THR A 566 6.08 11.23 -28.39
CA THR A 566 4.97 12.15 -28.72
C THR A 566 5.14 12.75 -30.12
N GLU A 567 4.06 13.31 -30.67
CA GLU A 567 4.12 14.16 -31.88
C GLU A 567 4.80 15.49 -31.57
N GLY A 568 5.66 15.97 -32.47
CA GLY A 568 6.39 17.24 -32.35
C GLY A 568 7.92 17.10 -32.23
N SER A 569 8.63 18.17 -32.58
CA SER A 569 10.08 18.31 -32.35
C SER A 569 10.36 18.52 -30.85
N PRO A 570 11.57 18.21 -30.35
CA PRO A 570 11.98 18.56 -28.98
C PRO A 570 11.68 20.04 -28.71
N THR A 571 11.11 20.37 -27.55
CA THR A 571 10.96 21.77 -27.14
C THR A 571 12.36 22.35 -26.95
N THR A 572 12.79 23.19 -27.90
CA THR A 572 14.07 23.93 -27.87
C THR A 572 14.14 24.93 -26.74
#